data_AF-A0A964JQ88-F1
#
_entry.id   AF-A0A964JQ88-F1
#
_cell.length_a   1.000
_cell.length_b   1.000
_cell.length_c   1.000
_cell.angle_alpha   90.00
_cell.angle_beta   90.00
_cell.angle_gamma   90.00
#
_symmetry.space_group_name_H-M   'P 1'
#
loop_
_entity.id
_entity.type
_entity.pdbx_description
1 polymer ?
#
loop_
_entity_poly.entity_id
_entity_poly.type
_entity_poly.pdbx_seq_one_letter_code
_entity_poly.pdbx_strand_id
1 'polypeptide(L)'
;MQKLSMASLAFLSVACLAEPGADASLRHDLEAAAGGDDVPVDLGRAEDARLTDRNAVDLAPTDASVETGSTDRSSRPDVPVEPDALPIEPDALPLNLPLPDQNAFGAAGRVVELRTYDRAEAARREGCLTFGSNAGTGIANLFALAGGIERFVLPDLDGRIALLILAQMRDFIAGQTIADLDLVRLRFFGGVQADDARLLYSRSSFIDGVAEAGPVVEFDHTSVSDDGRLNTPSRLLKLPLPVFPGLVVDLQIDGARIDGRAYVSGPGLGISGGIISGYIPDVYLLALVQQVKSQCLVESPPGFCSVIAGQLNGPDEAFRDLVLGIMGGYDANVADGRPAACLRGPEAVPPCNAVSVCLFFEMQGVVVDGVSD
;
A
#
# COMPACT_ATOMS: atom_id res chain seq x y z
N MET A 1 25.76 -18.33 -27.68
CA MET A 1 26.89 -17.58 -27.06
C MET A 1 26.45 -16.14 -26.88
N GLN A 2 25.91 -15.79 -25.71
CA GLN A 2 25.33 -14.48 -25.42
C GLN A 2 25.93 -13.98 -24.09
N LYS A 3 26.44 -12.75 -24.11
CA LYS A 3 27.05 -12.07 -22.97
C LYS A 3 25.94 -11.58 -22.03
N LEU A 4 25.85 -12.18 -20.84
CA LEU A 4 25.08 -11.65 -19.72
C LEU A 4 25.88 -10.50 -19.08
N SER A 5 25.23 -9.35 -18.95
CA SER A 5 25.77 -8.13 -18.33
C SER A 5 25.84 -8.30 -16.81
N MET A 6 27.05 -8.41 -16.26
CA MET A 6 27.37 -8.40 -14.82
C MET A 6 27.39 -6.97 -14.26
N ALA A 7 26.23 -6.33 -14.09
CA ALA A 7 26.18 -4.95 -13.58
C ALA A 7 25.37 -4.72 -12.28
N SER A 8 24.79 -5.75 -11.65
CA SER A 8 23.94 -5.54 -10.45
C SER A 8 24.38 -6.27 -9.17
N LEU A 9 25.63 -6.74 -9.09
CA LEU A 9 26.10 -7.57 -7.96
C LEU A 9 27.07 -6.89 -6.98
N ALA A 10 27.20 -5.56 -7.00
CA ALA A 10 28.28 -4.85 -6.30
C ALA A 10 27.91 -4.16 -4.96
N PHE A 11 26.80 -4.51 -4.29
CA PHE A 11 26.36 -3.77 -3.08
C PHE A 11 26.15 -4.58 -1.79
N LEU A 12 26.62 -5.82 -1.68
CA LEU A 12 26.41 -6.65 -0.46
C LEU A 12 27.69 -7.22 0.16
N SER A 13 28.83 -6.54 -0.02
CA SER A 13 30.10 -6.94 0.61
C SER A 13 30.76 -5.79 1.38
N VAL A 14 30.18 -5.38 2.52
CA VAL A 14 30.90 -4.59 3.52
C VAL A 14 30.47 -5.03 4.93
N ALA A 15 31.48 -5.40 5.72
CA ALA A 15 31.54 -5.53 7.18
C ALA A 15 30.93 -6.78 7.84
N CYS A 16 31.69 -7.89 7.86
CA CYS A 16 31.84 -8.72 9.06
C CYS A 16 33.13 -9.56 8.97
N LEU A 17 34.26 -8.93 9.29
CA LEU A 17 35.53 -9.59 9.57
C LEU A 17 36.16 -8.94 10.80
N ALA A 18 36.00 -9.58 11.96
CA ALA A 18 36.93 -9.50 13.08
C ALA A 18 36.81 -10.81 13.89
N GLU A 19 37.97 -11.39 14.19
CA GLU A 19 38.26 -12.77 14.58
C GLU A 19 37.84 -13.17 16.02
N PRO A 20 37.80 -14.48 16.34
CA PRO A 20 37.54 -14.99 17.68
C PRO A 20 38.83 -15.08 18.52
N GLY A 21 38.78 -14.58 19.75
CA GLY A 21 39.82 -14.77 20.77
C GLY A 21 39.24 -15.41 22.01
N ALA A 22 39.75 -16.58 22.35
CA ALA A 22 39.34 -17.42 23.47
C ALA A 22 39.89 -16.94 24.82
N ASP A 23 39.21 -17.44 25.86
CA ASP A 23 39.72 -17.92 27.15
C ASP A 23 39.61 -17.08 28.44
N ALA A 24 39.27 -17.87 29.48
CA ALA A 24 39.58 -17.76 30.90
C ALA A 24 38.69 -16.89 31.82
N SER A 25 37.77 -17.61 32.49
CA SER A 25 37.82 -17.84 33.95
C SER A 25 38.28 -16.67 34.83
N LEU A 26 37.36 -16.10 35.61
CA LEU A 26 37.61 -15.79 37.03
C LEU A 26 36.30 -15.64 37.81
N ARG A 27 36.09 -16.61 38.71
CA ARG A 27 35.27 -16.47 39.90
C ARG A 27 35.86 -15.38 40.80
N HIS A 28 35.03 -14.52 41.35
CA HIS A 28 35.21 -14.10 42.75
C HIS A 28 33.88 -13.71 43.38
N ASP A 29 33.74 -14.20 44.60
CA ASP A 29 32.65 -14.07 45.54
C ASP A 29 32.40 -12.62 45.97
N LEU A 30 31.15 -12.30 46.31
CA LEU A 30 30.84 -11.38 47.41
C LEU A 30 29.41 -11.60 47.91
N GLU A 31 29.34 -12.10 49.14
CA GLU A 31 28.15 -12.31 49.94
C GLU A 31 27.55 -10.97 50.45
N ALA A 32 26.22 -11.01 50.58
CA ALA A 32 25.38 -10.49 51.67
C ALA A 32 25.71 -9.15 52.36
N ALA A 33 24.73 -8.22 52.30
CA ALA A 33 24.35 -7.42 53.48
C ALA A 33 22.86 -7.04 53.41
N ALA A 34 22.24 -7.05 54.59
CA ALA A 34 20.82 -6.89 54.86
C ALA A 34 20.42 -5.44 55.22
N GLY A 35 19.10 -5.20 55.30
CA GLY A 35 18.47 -4.00 55.90
C GLY A 35 18.29 -2.87 54.89
N GLY A 36 17.11 -2.31 54.64
CA GLY A 36 16.07 -1.92 55.58
C GLY A 36 15.95 -0.40 55.48
N ASP A 37 14.83 0.11 54.98
CA ASP A 37 14.11 1.26 55.54
C ASP A 37 12.98 1.73 54.60
N ASP A 38 11.82 1.87 55.23
CA ASP A 38 10.60 2.47 54.71
C ASP A 38 10.82 3.93 54.29
N VAL A 39 10.45 4.26 53.06
CA VAL A 39 10.26 5.66 52.64
C VAL A 39 8.83 5.79 52.10
N PRO A 40 7.97 6.63 52.71
CA PRO A 40 6.67 6.93 52.15
C PRO A 40 6.84 7.85 50.93
N VAL A 41 6.45 7.37 49.75
CA VAL A 41 6.39 8.21 48.54
C VAL A 41 5.06 8.95 48.53
N ASP A 42 5.21 10.27 48.57
CA ASP A 42 4.20 11.32 48.50
C ASP A 42 3.42 11.27 47.18
N LEU A 43 2.10 11.08 47.26
CA LEU A 43 1.18 11.16 46.12
C LEU A 43 0.79 12.63 45.88
N GLY A 44 1.70 13.35 45.22
CA GLY A 44 1.48 14.69 44.72
C GLY A 44 0.62 14.70 43.44
N ARG A 45 -0.69 14.90 43.64
CA ARG A 45 -1.56 15.86 42.93
C ARG A 45 -1.29 16.08 41.42
N ALA A 46 -2.09 15.42 40.58
CA ALA A 46 -2.25 15.76 39.17
C ALA A 46 -2.99 17.11 39.02
N GLU A 47 -2.34 18.10 38.41
CA GLU A 47 -2.97 19.34 37.98
C GLU A 47 -3.35 19.25 36.49
N ASP A 48 -4.60 19.66 36.24
CA ASP A 48 -5.26 19.75 34.96
C ASP A 48 -4.50 20.64 33.96
N ALA A 49 -4.04 20.06 32.85
CA ALA A 49 -3.61 20.82 31.67
C ALA A 49 -4.74 20.86 30.64
N ARG A 50 -5.45 22.00 30.66
CA ARG A 50 -6.44 22.43 29.67
C ARG A 50 -5.81 22.50 28.27
N LEU A 51 -6.40 21.79 27.31
CA LEU A 51 -6.23 22.08 25.88
C LEU A 51 -6.90 23.43 25.57
N THR A 52 -6.08 24.43 25.25
CA THR A 52 -6.54 25.62 24.53
C THR A 52 -6.44 25.40 23.04
N ASP A 53 -7.62 25.44 22.45
CA ASP A 53 -7.98 25.65 21.06
C ASP A 53 -7.38 26.96 20.52
N ARG A 54 -6.53 26.86 19.48
CA ARG A 54 -6.07 27.98 18.65
C ARG A 54 -5.69 27.46 17.27
N ASN A 55 -6.58 27.66 16.30
CA ASN A 55 -6.25 28.18 14.97
C ASN A 55 -7.54 28.50 14.20
N ALA A 56 -8.14 29.63 14.52
CA ALA A 56 -8.99 30.37 13.59
C ALA A 56 -8.14 31.55 13.07
N VAL A 57 -7.75 31.49 11.81
CA VAL A 57 -7.15 32.63 11.11
C VAL A 57 -8.29 33.33 10.38
N ASP A 58 -8.73 34.44 10.98
CA ASP A 58 -9.55 35.46 10.34
C ASP A 58 -8.73 36.16 9.24
N LEU A 59 -9.21 36.10 7.99
CA LEU A 59 -8.83 37.02 6.94
C LEU A 59 -9.99 37.98 6.70
N ALA A 60 -9.83 39.20 7.21
CA ALA A 60 -10.68 40.34 6.86
C ALA A 60 -10.23 40.95 5.52
N PRO A 61 -11.15 41.54 4.75
CA PRO A 61 -10.88 42.10 3.42
C PRO A 61 -10.26 43.50 3.54
N THR A 62 -9.34 43.83 2.64
CA THR A 62 -8.85 45.20 2.46
C THR A 62 -9.40 45.75 1.15
N ASP A 63 -10.33 46.69 1.30
CA ASP A 63 -10.80 47.56 0.23
C ASP A 63 -9.93 48.82 0.12
N ALA A 64 -9.94 49.36 -1.10
CA ALA A 64 -9.94 50.78 -1.46
C ALA A 64 -8.65 51.43 -2.01
N SER A 65 -8.81 51.87 -3.26
CA SER A 65 -8.50 53.22 -3.81
C SER A 65 -7.35 53.29 -4.82
N VAL A 66 -7.66 53.41 -6.12
CA VAL A 66 -7.77 54.67 -6.92
C VAL A 66 -6.40 55.25 -7.31
N GLU A 67 -6.05 55.20 -8.61
CA GLU A 67 -5.85 56.41 -9.43
C GLU A 67 -5.57 56.08 -10.92
N THR A 68 -5.82 57.12 -11.70
CA THR A 68 -5.99 57.32 -13.14
C THR A 68 -4.70 57.33 -14.00
N GLY A 69 -4.84 57.02 -15.30
CA GLY A 69 -3.91 57.39 -16.38
C GLY A 69 -4.20 56.59 -17.66
N SER A 70 -5.02 57.07 -18.59
CA SER A 70 -4.72 57.96 -19.73
C SER A 70 -3.80 57.37 -20.82
N THR A 71 -4.40 57.25 -22.01
CA THR A 71 -3.82 57.31 -23.39
C THR A 71 -2.73 56.32 -23.77
N ASP A 72 -3.03 55.41 -24.73
CA ASP A 72 -2.60 55.67 -26.12
C ASP A 72 -3.30 54.78 -27.16
N ARG A 73 -3.52 55.37 -28.33
CA ARG A 73 -4.05 54.77 -29.55
C ARG A 73 -3.05 53.77 -30.12
N SER A 74 -3.53 52.58 -30.51
CA SER A 74 -2.92 51.86 -31.61
C SER A 74 -3.99 51.19 -32.45
N SER A 75 -4.18 51.77 -33.63
CA SER A 75 -5.05 51.31 -34.70
C SER A 75 -4.60 49.93 -35.16
N ARG A 76 -5.42 48.90 -34.93
CA ARG A 76 -5.25 47.56 -35.49
C ARG A 76 -6.21 47.40 -36.68
N PRO A 77 -5.80 46.80 -37.81
CA PRO A 77 -6.65 46.62 -38.97
C PRO A 77 -7.73 45.56 -38.71
N ASP A 78 -8.93 45.82 -39.22
CA ASP A 78 -10.07 44.92 -39.23
C ASP A 78 -9.70 43.55 -39.82
N VAL A 79 -9.69 42.53 -38.96
CA VAL A 79 -9.67 41.12 -39.36
C VAL A 79 -11.13 40.72 -39.62
N PRO A 80 -11.45 40.13 -40.78
CA PRO A 80 -12.79 39.60 -41.03
C PRO A 80 -13.13 38.55 -39.98
N VAL A 81 -14.19 38.79 -39.21
CA VAL A 81 -14.78 37.80 -38.31
C VAL A 81 -15.39 36.70 -39.19
N GLU A 82 -14.74 35.55 -39.23
CA GLU A 82 -15.33 34.33 -39.79
C GLU A 82 -16.59 33.98 -38.97
N PRO A 83 -17.70 33.59 -39.62
CA PRO A 83 -18.94 33.30 -38.93
C PRO A 83 -18.77 32.12 -37.98
N ASP A 84 -19.31 32.27 -36.78
CA ASP A 84 -19.39 31.27 -35.72
C ASP A 84 -19.65 29.87 -36.29
N ALA A 85 -18.64 29.00 -36.18
CA ALA A 85 -18.84 27.57 -36.34
C ALA A 85 -19.85 27.14 -35.28
N LEU A 86 -20.99 26.62 -35.72
CA LEU A 86 -22.00 26.02 -34.86
C LEU A 86 -21.33 25.03 -33.90
N PRO A 87 -21.76 24.96 -32.62
CA PRO A 87 -21.29 23.93 -31.71
C PRO A 87 -21.52 22.57 -32.38
N ILE A 88 -20.44 21.88 -32.74
CA ILE A 88 -20.50 20.48 -33.10
C ILE A 88 -20.85 19.79 -31.78
N GLU A 89 -22.13 19.47 -31.60
CA GLU A 89 -22.53 18.52 -30.57
C GLU A 89 -21.68 17.27 -30.79
N PRO A 90 -20.84 16.85 -29.82
CA PRO A 90 -20.09 15.63 -29.97
C PRO A 90 -21.12 14.51 -30.16
N ASP A 91 -21.12 13.89 -31.34
CA ASP A 91 -21.92 12.71 -31.62
C ASP A 91 -21.75 11.78 -30.42
N ALA A 92 -22.85 11.57 -29.69
CA ALA A 92 -22.87 10.67 -28.54
C ALA A 92 -22.40 9.32 -29.06
N LEU A 93 -21.15 8.97 -28.77
CA LEU A 93 -20.60 7.67 -29.07
C LEU A 93 -21.62 6.65 -28.54
N PRO A 94 -22.03 5.65 -29.35
CA PRO A 94 -22.97 4.66 -28.87
C PRO A 94 -22.41 4.08 -27.57
N LEU A 95 -23.17 4.25 -26.49
CA LEU A 95 -22.93 3.55 -25.24
C LEU A 95 -22.94 2.07 -25.58
N ASN A 96 -21.76 1.49 -25.77
CA ASN A 96 -21.56 0.05 -25.86
C ASN A 96 -21.99 -0.51 -24.51
N LEU A 97 -23.27 -0.83 -24.41
CA LEU A 97 -23.82 -1.54 -23.27
C LEU A 97 -23.11 -2.90 -23.23
N PRO A 98 -22.55 -3.31 -22.08
CA PRO A 98 -21.89 -4.59 -21.94
C PRO A 98 -22.83 -5.72 -22.35
N LEU A 99 -22.28 -6.77 -22.96
CA LEU A 99 -23.03 -8.00 -23.23
C LEU A 99 -23.52 -8.61 -21.90
N PRO A 100 -24.61 -9.40 -21.87
CA PRO A 100 -25.22 -9.91 -20.64
C PRO A 100 -24.29 -10.71 -19.72
N ASP A 101 -23.21 -11.28 -20.28
CA ASP A 101 -22.24 -12.10 -19.55
C ASP A 101 -20.99 -11.31 -19.10
N GLN A 102 -20.84 -10.06 -19.56
CA GLN A 102 -19.71 -9.19 -19.23
C GLN A 102 -19.96 -8.50 -17.89
N ASN A 103 -19.01 -8.62 -16.96
CA ASN A 103 -19.19 -8.12 -15.59
C ASN A 103 -20.46 -8.68 -14.93
N ALA A 104 -20.80 -9.95 -15.22
CA ALA A 104 -21.95 -10.65 -14.63
C ALA A 104 -21.98 -10.60 -13.08
N PHE A 105 -20.84 -10.28 -12.47
CA PHE A 105 -20.65 -10.21 -11.02
C PHE A 105 -20.52 -8.76 -10.48
N GLY A 106 -20.71 -7.73 -11.31
CA GLY A 106 -20.65 -6.31 -10.95
C GLY A 106 -19.51 -5.56 -11.64
N ALA A 107 -19.51 -4.22 -11.51
CA ALA A 107 -18.49 -3.37 -12.12
C ALA A 107 -17.09 -3.73 -11.62
N ALA A 108 -16.17 -3.91 -12.56
CA ALA A 108 -14.82 -4.39 -12.28
C ALA A 108 -13.74 -3.38 -12.65
N GLY A 109 -12.66 -3.39 -11.89
CA GLY A 109 -11.48 -2.56 -12.12
C GLY A 109 -10.21 -3.37 -12.08
N ARG A 110 -9.22 -3.02 -12.90
CA ARG A 110 -7.87 -3.58 -12.85
C ARG A 110 -6.93 -2.56 -12.24
N VAL A 111 -6.07 -3.00 -11.31
CA VAL A 111 -4.94 -2.18 -10.87
C VAL A 111 -3.94 -2.04 -12.02
N VAL A 112 -3.66 -0.80 -12.42
CA VAL A 112 -2.77 -0.46 -13.55
C VAL A 112 -1.49 0.23 -13.10
N GLU A 113 -1.50 0.83 -11.92
CA GLU A 113 -0.32 1.40 -11.28
C GLU A 113 -0.29 0.99 -9.82
N LEU A 114 0.89 0.70 -9.32
CA LEU A 114 1.17 0.49 -7.92
C LEU A 114 2.54 1.12 -7.66
N ARG A 115 2.64 2.03 -6.69
CA ARG A 115 3.88 2.72 -6.35
C ARG A 115 4.06 2.84 -4.84
N THR A 116 5.30 2.95 -4.43
CA THR A 116 5.71 3.27 -3.06
C THR A 116 6.33 4.65 -3.02
N TYR A 117 6.40 5.23 -1.82
CA TYR A 117 7.12 6.48 -1.61
C TYR A 117 8.51 6.21 -1.02
N ASP A 118 9.49 6.99 -1.46
CA ASP A 118 10.87 6.93 -0.95
C ASP A 118 11.04 7.69 0.38
N ARG A 119 10.14 8.63 0.68
CA ARG A 119 10.19 9.51 1.85
C ARG A 119 8.83 9.70 2.51
N ALA A 120 8.85 9.74 3.85
CA ALA A 120 7.65 9.94 4.68
C ALA A 120 6.91 11.24 4.38
N GLU A 121 7.64 12.33 4.07
CA GLU A 121 7.02 13.62 3.73
C GLU A 121 6.25 13.56 2.41
N ALA A 122 6.77 12.83 1.42
CA ALA A 122 6.09 12.64 0.14
C ALA A 122 4.83 11.80 0.33
N ALA A 123 4.94 10.69 1.06
CA ALA A 123 3.80 9.83 1.41
C ALA A 123 2.67 10.61 2.10
N ARG A 124 3.00 11.41 3.13
CA ARG A 124 1.99 12.21 3.85
C ARG A 124 1.31 13.26 2.99
N ARG A 125 2.06 13.92 2.08
CA ARG A 125 1.47 14.91 1.14
C ARG A 125 0.45 14.28 0.20
N GLU A 126 0.63 13.01 -0.11
CA GLU A 126 -0.26 12.25 -1.01
C GLU A 126 -1.41 11.56 -0.24
N GLY A 127 -1.52 11.79 1.07
CA GLY A 127 -2.64 11.30 1.87
C GLY A 127 -2.37 10.01 2.67
N CYS A 128 -1.11 9.57 2.79
CA CYS A 128 -0.77 8.48 3.71
C CYS A 128 -0.97 8.93 5.17
N LEU A 129 -2.07 8.49 5.79
CA LEU A 129 -2.44 8.81 7.18
C LEU A 129 -2.08 7.71 8.20
N THR A 130 -0.97 7.00 7.98
CA THR A 130 -0.50 5.98 8.93
C THR A 130 0.21 6.61 10.12
N PHE A 131 0.05 6.00 11.29
CA PHE A 131 0.91 6.26 12.43
C PHE A 131 2.31 5.71 12.14
N GLY A 132 3.33 6.44 12.57
CA GLY A 132 4.71 6.01 12.48
C GLY A 132 5.63 7.00 11.76
N SER A 133 6.91 6.92 12.10
CA SER A 133 7.86 7.90 11.60
C SER A 133 8.17 7.75 10.11
N ASN A 134 8.01 6.56 9.55
CA ASN A 134 8.28 6.28 8.15
C ASN A 134 7.05 6.50 7.26
N ALA A 135 5.86 6.71 7.85
CA ALA A 135 4.62 7.00 7.12
C ALA A 135 4.35 6.06 5.93
N GLY A 136 4.65 4.77 6.11
CA GLY A 136 4.42 3.75 5.10
C GLY A 136 5.56 3.47 4.14
N THR A 137 6.67 4.23 4.18
CA THR A 137 7.75 4.11 3.19
C THR A 137 8.71 2.96 3.44
N GLY A 138 8.63 2.30 4.59
CA GLY A 138 9.52 1.19 4.94
C GLY A 138 9.49 0.05 3.92
N ILE A 139 8.33 -0.21 3.33
CA ILE A 139 8.15 -1.28 2.36
C ILE A 139 8.77 -1.00 0.98
N ALA A 140 9.10 0.26 0.66
CA ALA A 140 9.67 0.64 -0.63
C ALA A 140 10.96 -0.14 -0.93
N ASN A 141 11.81 -0.33 0.08
CA ASN A 141 13.06 -1.08 -0.05
C ASN A 141 12.82 -2.57 -0.34
N LEU A 142 11.80 -3.17 0.28
CA LEU A 142 11.43 -4.56 0.02
C LEU A 142 11.01 -4.74 -1.45
N PHE A 143 10.22 -3.81 -1.98
CA PHE A 143 9.80 -3.83 -3.38
C PHE A 143 10.94 -3.51 -4.35
N ALA A 144 11.85 -2.60 -3.99
CA ALA A 144 13.05 -2.34 -4.77
C ALA A 144 13.92 -3.60 -4.90
N LEU A 145 14.09 -4.36 -3.81
CA LEU A 145 14.82 -5.64 -3.82
C LEU A 145 14.11 -6.72 -4.63
N ALA A 146 12.78 -6.73 -4.57
CA ALA A 146 12.01 -7.60 -5.43
C ALA A 146 12.36 -7.28 -6.89
N GLY A 147 12.39 -6.00 -7.26
CA GLY A 147 12.84 -5.50 -8.57
C GLY A 147 11.96 -4.40 -9.12
N GLY A 148 11.30 -3.64 -8.25
CA GLY A 148 10.26 -2.65 -8.57
C GLY A 148 8.87 -3.18 -8.21
N ILE A 149 7.98 -2.28 -7.80
CA ILE A 149 6.58 -2.62 -7.45
C ILE A 149 5.67 -2.57 -8.70
N GLU A 150 6.02 -1.70 -9.64
CA GLU A 150 5.34 -1.49 -10.91
C GLU A 150 5.30 -2.76 -11.77
N ARG A 151 6.34 -3.59 -11.72
CA ARG A 151 6.41 -4.86 -12.46
C ARG A 151 5.34 -5.87 -12.04
N PHE A 152 4.70 -5.66 -10.90
CA PHE A 152 3.65 -6.56 -10.44
C PHE A 152 2.36 -6.33 -11.23
N VAL A 153 2.07 -5.09 -11.62
CA VAL A 153 0.80 -4.73 -12.26
C VAL A 153 0.95 -4.47 -13.76
N LEU A 154 2.19 -4.36 -14.23
CA LEU A 154 2.56 -4.23 -15.64
C LEU A 154 2.88 -5.59 -16.28
N PRO A 155 2.59 -5.77 -17.57
CA PRO A 155 2.99 -6.97 -18.30
C PRO A 155 4.53 -7.05 -18.44
N ASP A 156 5.08 -8.25 -18.28
CA ASP A 156 6.48 -8.55 -18.56
C ASP A 156 6.76 -8.64 -20.08
N LEU A 157 7.98 -9.05 -20.44
CA LEU A 157 8.38 -9.19 -21.85
C LEU A 157 7.56 -10.25 -22.63
N ASP A 158 6.94 -11.19 -21.91
CA ASP A 158 6.07 -12.23 -22.46
C ASP A 158 4.58 -11.84 -22.35
N GLY A 159 4.28 -10.60 -21.94
CA GLY A 159 2.91 -10.10 -21.77
C GLY A 159 2.23 -10.53 -20.47
N ARG A 160 2.94 -11.17 -19.54
CA ARG A 160 2.37 -11.70 -18.29
C ARG A 160 2.39 -10.65 -17.20
N ILE A 161 1.26 -10.50 -16.51
CA ILE A 161 1.16 -9.60 -15.37
C ILE A 161 1.33 -10.45 -14.11
N ALA A 162 2.34 -10.15 -13.31
CA ALA A 162 2.70 -10.98 -12.16
C ALA A 162 1.63 -10.95 -11.05
N LEU A 163 0.89 -9.85 -10.97
CA LEU A 163 -0.19 -9.60 -10.02
C LEU A 163 -1.31 -8.84 -10.73
N LEU A 164 -2.27 -9.59 -11.28
CA LEU A 164 -3.50 -8.99 -11.77
C LEU A 164 -4.50 -8.94 -10.61
N ILE A 165 -4.69 -7.75 -10.04
CA ILE A 165 -5.71 -7.53 -9.02
C ILE A 165 -6.95 -6.93 -9.68
N LEU A 166 -8.05 -7.65 -9.55
CA LEU A 166 -9.35 -7.24 -10.05
C LEU A 166 -10.22 -6.83 -8.87
N ALA A 167 -10.60 -5.56 -8.80
CA ALA A 167 -11.60 -5.14 -7.85
C ALA A 167 -13.00 -5.32 -8.43
N GLN A 168 -13.96 -5.60 -7.57
CA GLN A 168 -15.37 -5.70 -7.91
C GLN A 168 -16.19 -4.91 -6.90
N MET A 169 -17.13 -4.14 -7.42
CA MET A 169 -18.18 -3.53 -6.63
C MET A 169 -19.43 -4.40 -6.72
N ARG A 170 -19.73 -5.11 -5.64
CA ARG A 170 -20.96 -5.92 -5.57
C ARG A 170 -22.17 -4.98 -5.52
N ASP A 171 -23.27 -5.42 -6.13
CA ASP A 171 -24.58 -4.73 -6.13
C ASP A 171 -24.64 -3.44 -6.97
N PHE A 172 -23.56 -3.12 -7.72
CA PHE A 172 -23.57 -2.07 -8.72
C PHE A 172 -24.46 -2.47 -9.92
N ILE A 173 -25.43 -1.63 -10.25
CA ILE A 173 -26.31 -1.82 -11.40
C ILE A 173 -25.77 -1.01 -12.57
N ALA A 174 -25.66 -1.63 -13.75
CA ALA A 174 -25.24 -0.94 -14.96
C ALA A 174 -26.09 0.33 -15.21
N GLY A 175 -25.42 1.46 -15.44
CA GLY A 175 -26.05 2.77 -15.61
C GLY A 175 -26.19 3.61 -14.34
N GLN A 176 -25.87 3.07 -13.16
CA GLN A 176 -25.73 3.89 -11.94
C GLN A 176 -24.49 4.78 -12.01
N THR A 177 -24.60 5.95 -11.38
CA THR A 177 -23.46 6.83 -11.14
C THR A 177 -22.83 6.53 -9.79
N ILE A 178 -21.60 7.01 -9.56
CA ILE A 178 -20.96 6.88 -8.25
C ILE A 178 -21.76 7.57 -7.14
N ALA A 179 -22.46 8.66 -7.45
CA ALA A 179 -23.29 9.39 -6.48
C ALA A 179 -24.54 8.60 -6.04
N ASP A 180 -24.92 7.56 -6.78
CA ASP A 180 -26.04 6.68 -6.41
C ASP A 180 -25.62 5.59 -5.40
N LEU A 181 -24.32 5.53 -5.06
CA LEU A 181 -23.72 4.53 -4.19
C LEU A 181 -23.51 5.12 -2.79
N ASP A 182 -24.12 4.50 -1.78
CA ASP A 182 -23.91 4.86 -0.37
C ASP A 182 -22.92 3.88 0.27
N LEU A 183 -23.41 2.66 0.53
CA LEU A 183 -22.61 1.56 1.07
C LEU A 183 -22.42 0.49 0.00
N VAL A 184 -21.17 0.23 -0.35
CA VAL A 184 -20.80 -0.80 -1.32
C VAL A 184 -19.86 -1.81 -0.71
N ARG A 185 -19.79 -2.96 -1.35
CA ARG A 185 -18.84 -4.01 -1.01
C ARG A 185 -17.76 -4.06 -2.06
N LEU A 186 -16.53 -3.75 -1.65
CA LEU A 186 -15.36 -3.80 -2.50
C LEU A 186 -14.62 -5.11 -2.26
N ARG A 187 -14.45 -5.90 -3.31
CA ARG A 187 -13.74 -7.19 -3.26
C ARG A 187 -12.58 -7.16 -4.22
N PHE A 188 -11.45 -7.70 -3.80
CA PHE A 188 -10.29 -7.83 -4.66
C PHE A 188 -10.01 -9.30 -4.92
N PHE A 189 -9.71 -9.62 -6.17
CA PHE A 189 -9.50 -10.97 -6.66
C PHE A 189 -8.16 -11.05 -7.37
N GLY A 190 -7.55 -12.22 -7.38
CA GLY A 190 -6.55 -12.53 -8.38
C GLY A 190 -7.21 -12.65 -9.75
N GLY A 191 -6.50 -12.24 -10.79
CA GLY A 191 -6.95 -12.35 -12.17
C GLY A 191 -5.97 -13.12 -13.03
N VAL A 192 -6.45 -13.55 -14.19
CA VAL A 192 -5.66 -14.10 -15.29
C VAL A 192 -6.04 -13.35 -16.55
N GLN A 193 -5.04 -13.03 -17.37
CA GLN A 193 -5.27 -12.52 -18.72
C GLN A 193 -5.17 -13.70 -19.69
N ALA A 194 -6.25 -13.96 -20.43
CA ALA A 194 -6.28 -14.99 -21.47
C ALA A 194 -5.51 -14.55 -22.72
N ASP A 195 -5.24 -15.51 -23.62
CA ASP A 195 -4.46 -15.27 -24.86
C ASP A 195 -5.07 -14.20 -25.78
N ASP A 196 -6.38 -13.98 -25.70
CA ASP A 196 -7.13 -12.97 -26.45
C ASP A 196 -7.30 -11.65 -25.68
N ALA A 197 -6.46 -11.43 -24.66
CA ALA A 197 -6.44 -10.27 -23.77
C ALA A 197 -7.69 -10.10 -22.89
N ARG A 198 -8.61 -11.07 -22.87
CA ARG A 198 -9.73 -11.08 -21.92
C ARG A 198 -9.23 -11.23 -20.50
N LEU A 199 -9.89 -10.55 -19.56
CA LEU A 199 -9.59 -10.65 -18.14
C LEU A 199 -10.58 -11.62 -17.50
N LEU A 200 -10.05 -12.55 -16.72
CA LEU A 200 -10.79 -13.56 -15.99
C LEU A 200 -10.39 -13.51 -14.52
N TYR A 201 -11.31 -13.80 -13.61
CA TYR A 201 -10.95 -14.07 -12.22
C TYR A 201 -10.17 -15.37 -12.12
N SER A 202 -9.17 -15.44 -11.24
CA SER A 202 -8.53 -16.71 -10.89
C SER A 202 -9.48 -17.52 -10.00
N ARG A 203 -9.75 -18.78 -10.35
CA ARG A 203 -10.54 -19.69 -9.52
C ARG A 203 -9.99 -19.83 -8.10
N SER A 204 -8.68 -19.75 -7.90
CA SER A 204 -8.08 -19.81 -6.57
C SER A 204 -8.50 -18.67 -5.64
N SER A 205 -8.96 -17.56 -6.21
CA SER A 205 -9.47 -16.40 -5.47
C SER A 205 -10.97 -16.17 -5.69
N PHE A 206 -11.61 -17.00 -6.51
CA PHE A 206 -13.00 -16.83 -6.92
C PHE A 206 -13.69 -18.19 -6.91
N ILE A 207 -14.33 -18.51 -5.79
CA ILE A 207 -15.33 -19.58 -5.71
C ILE A 207 -16.57 -19.00 -5.04
N ASP A 208 -17.64 -18.90 -5.82
CA ASP A 208 -18.93 -18.47 -5.32
C ASP A 208 -19.42 -19.44 -4.24
N GLY A 209 -19.71 -18.91 -3.04
CA GLY A 209 -20.21 -19.69 -1.91
C GLY A 209 -19.20 -20.50 -1.10
N VAL A 210 -17.88 -20.41 -1.35
CA VAL A 210 -16.84 -21.14 -0.57
C VAL A 210 -15.82 -20.17 0.04
N ALA A 211 -15.80 -20.08 1.37
CA ALA A 211 -14.97 -19.13 2.12
C ALA A 211 -13.45 -19.36 1.98
N GLU A 212 -13.01 -20.58 1.71
CA GLU A 212 -11.58 -20.95 1.58
C GLU A 212 -10.98 -20.57 0.21
N ALA A 213 -11.81 -20.19 -0.76
CA ALA A 213 -11.40 -19.68 -2.07
C ALA A 213 -12.18 -18.40 -2.42
N GLY A 214 -12.26 -17.52 -1.41
CA GLY A 214 -12.88 -16.20 -1.51
C GLY A 214 -11.92 -15.14 -2.07
N PRO A 215 -12.40 -13.88 -2.17
CA PRO A 215 -11.56 -12.77 -2.59
C PRO A 215 -10.31 -12.65 -1.72
N VAL A 216 -9.24 -12.14 -2.33
CA VAL A 216 -7.97 -11.79 -1.68
C VAL A 216 -8.20 -10.85 -0.49
N VAL A 217 -9.16 -9.93 -0.62
CA VAL A 217 -9.71 -9.13 0.47
C VAL A 217 -11.14 -8.70 0.16
N GLU A 218 -11.97 -8.56 1.19
CA GLU A 218 -13.34 -8.05 1.11
C GLU A 218 -13.57 -6.93 2.14
N PHE A 219 -14.08 -5.80 1.65
CA PHE A 219 -14.49 -4.65 2.45
C PHE A 219 -16.01 -4.52 2.42
N ASP A 220 -16.67 -5.10 3.42
CA ASP A 220 -18.14 -5.20 3.50
C ASP A 220 -18.89 -3.86 3.61
N HIS A 221 -18.20 -2.80 4.03
CA HIS A 221 -18.82 -1.51 4.40
C HIS A 221 -18.02 -0.34 3.82
N THR A 222 -17.72 -0.38 2.53
CA THR A 222 -17.06 0.73 1.86
C THR A 222 -18.07 1.84 1.66
N SER A 223 -17.84 3.00 2.28
CA SER A 223 -18.66 4.18 2.02
C SER A 223 -18.14 4.91 0.80
N VAL A 224 -19.04 5.40 -0.04
CA VAL A 224 -18.72 6.30 -1.16
C VAL A 224 -19.43 7.62 -0.91
N SER A 225 -18.71 8.74 -0.93
CA SER A 225 -19.35 10.06 -0.85
C SER A 225 -19.83 10.52 -2.23
N ASP A 226 -20.68 11.55 -2.23
CA ASP A 226 -21.23 12.18 -3.45
C ASP A 226 -20.15 12.65 -4.44
N ASP A 227 -18.95 13.02 -3.96
CA ASP A 227 -17.80 13.41 -4.78
C ASP A 227 -16.93 12.22 -5.22
N GLY A 228 -17.41 11.00 -4.99
CA GLY A 228 -16.80 9.73 -5.36
C GLY A 228 -15.65 9.29 -4.47
N ARG A 229 -15.44 9.91 -3.30
CA ARG A 229 -14.39 9.47 -2.38
C ARG A 229 -14.78 8.14 -1.74
N LEU A 230 -13.93 7.14 -1.91
CA LEU A 230 -14.02 5.86 -1.23
C LEU A 230 -13.37 5.95 0.14
N ASN A 231 -14.03 5.37 1.14
CA ASN A 231 -13.42 5.08 2.43
C ASN A 231 -13.84 3.68 2.85
N THR A 232 -12.83 2.81 2.93
CA THR A 232 -13.03 1.43 3.36
C THR A 232 -12.67 1.27 4.85
N PRO A 233 -13.41 0.44 5.59
CA PRO A 233 -13.08 0.12 6.96
C PRO A 233 -11.81 -0.73 7.02
N SER A 234 -11.11 -0.60 8.13
CA SER A 234 -9.90 -1.35 8.48
C SER A 234 -10.12 -2.87 8.39
N ARG A 235 -9.30 -3.59 7.60
CA ARG A 235 -9.36 -5.06 7.44
C ARG A 235 -7.97 -5.67 7.27
N LEU A 236 -7.86 -6.99 7.39
CA LEU A 236 -6.63 -7.70 6.99
C LEU A 236 -6.59 -7.79 5.45
N LEU A 237 -5.54 -7.26 4.84
CA LEU A 237 -5.25 -7.43 3.42
C LEU A 237 -4.09 -8.43 3.26
N LYS A 238 -4.28 -9.49 2.48
CA LYS A 238 -3.22 -10.40 2.08
C LYS A 238 -2.85 -10.08 0.64
N LEU A 239 -1.63 -9.62 0.37
CA LEU A 239 -1.20 -9.26 -0.97
C LEU A 239 -0.15 -10.28 -1.44
N PRO A 240 -0.47 -11.14 -2.43
CA PRO A 240 0.52 -12.06 -2.98
C PRO A 240 1.57 -11.28 -3.78
N LEU A 241 2.83 -11.38 -3.35
CA LEU A 241 3.98 -10.70 -3.94
C LEU A 241 4.90 -11.71 -4.61
N PRO A 242 5.00 -11.72 -5.95
CA PRO A 242 5.95 -12.57 -6.66
C PRO A 242 7.36 -11.96 -6.60
N VAL A 243 8.04 -12.11 -5.45
CA VAL A 243 9.35 -11.46 -5.21
C VAL A 243 10.41 -11.94 -6.21
N PHE A 244 10.39 -13.23 -6.56
CA PHE A 244 11.27 -13.83 -7.56
C PHE A 244 10.49 -14.82 -8.44
N PRO A 245 10.97 -15.16 -9.65
CA PRO A 245 10.39 -16.24 -10.44
C PRO A 245 10.28 -17.53 -9.62
N GLY A 246 9.05 -18.03 -9.44
CA GLY A 246 8.77 -19.23 -8.64
C GLY A 246 8.65 -19.00 -7.13
N LEU A 247 8.81 -17.77 -6.63
CA LEU A 247 8.55 -17.42 -5.23
C LEU A 247 7.45 -16.36 -5.15
N VAL A 248 6.30 -16.76 -4.60
CA VAL A 248 5.24 -15.85 -4.19
C VAL A 248 5.16 -15.87 -2.66
N VAL A 249 5.18 -14.69 -2.05
CA VAL A 249 5.00 -14.52 -0.61
C VAL A 249 3.75 -13.70 -0.33
N ASP A 250 3.04 -14.02 0.74
CA ASP A 250 1.83 -13.28 1.11
C ASP A 250 2.21 -12.17 2.09
N LEU A 251 2.16 -10.94 1.61
CA LEU A 251 2.30 -9.78 2.48
C LEU A 251 0.98 -9.55 3.22
N GLN A 252 1.00 -9.72 4.54
CA GLN A 252 -0.18 -9.48 5.38
C GLN A 252 -0.12 -8.08 5.98
N ILE A 253 -1.08 -7.24 5.63
CA ILE A 253 -1.25 -5.87 6.10
C ILE A 253 -2.46 -5.85 7.03
N ASP A 254 -2.20 -5.73 8.32
CA ASP A 254 -3.23 -5.47 9.32
C ASP A 254 -3.74 -4.04 9.23
N GLY A 255 -4.99 -3.87 9.63
CA GLY A 255 -5.64 -2.58 9.66
C GLY A 255 -5.67 -1.85 8.31
N ALA A 256 -5.70 -2.61 7.23
CA ALA A 256 -5.63 -2.12 5.86
C ALA A 256 -6.85 -1.26 5.52
N ARG A 257 -6.60 -0.11 4.93
CA ARG A 257 -7.60 0.86 4.47
C ARG A 257 -7.25 1.33 3.08
N ILE A 258 -8.28 1.44 2.27
CA ILE A 258 -8.29 2.00 0.93
C ILE A 258 -9.05 3.31 0.96
N ASP A 259 -8.39 4.36 0.49
CA ASP A 259 -8.93 5.69 0.22
C ASP A 259 -8.63 6.05 -1.24
N GLY A 260 -9.48 6.84 -1.90
CA GLY A 260 -9.28 7.27 -3.27
C GLY A 260 -10.56 7.81 -3.88
N ARG A 261 -10.54 8.19 -5.16
CA ARG A 261 -11.73 8.64 -5.88
C ARG A 261 -12.19 7.58 -6.87
N ALA A 262 -13.32 6.95 -6.59
CA ALA A 262 -13.99 6.05 -7.51
C ALA A 262 -14.60 6.82 -8.68
N TYR A 263 -14.57 6.21 -9.85
CA TYR A 263 -15.29 6.67 -11.03
C TYR A 263 -15.79 5.46 -11.83
N VAL A 264 -16.85 5.64 -12.60
CA VAL A 264 -17.36 4.61 -13.52
C VAL A 264 -16.83 4.92 -14.92
N SER A 265 -16.31 3.90 -15.60
CA SER A 265 -15.87 3.98 -16.99
C SER A 265 -16.56 2.87 -17.79
N GLY A 266 -17.69 3.22 -18.43
CA GLY A 266 -18.55 2.24 -19.08
C GLY A 266 -19.06 1.20 -18.07
N PRO A 267 -18.83 -0.11 -18.28
CA PRO A 267 -19.21 -1.15 -17.32
C PRO A 267 -18.20 -1.33 -16.17
N GLY A 268 -17.08 -0.61 -16.18
CA GLY A 268 -15.97 -0.81 -15.25
C GLY A 268 -15.92 0.19 -14.11
N LEU A 269 -15.24 -0.21 -13.03
CA LEU A 269 -14.90 0.61 -11.86
C LEU A 269 -13.45 1.08 -11.96
N GLY A 270 -13.24 2.39 -11.98
CA GLY A 270 -11.94 2.99 -11.81
C GLY A 270 -11.75 3.58 -10.40
N ILE A 271 -10.49 3.66 -9.96
CA ILE A 271 -10.10 4.39 -8.75
C ILE A 271 -8.90 5.23 -9.11
N SER A 272 -8.99 6.53 -8.84
CA SER A 272 -7.90 7.49 -9.02
C SER A 272 -7.39 8.02 -7.69
N GLY A 273 -6.09 8.29 -7.61
CA GLY A 273 -5.45 8.73 -6.38
C GLY A 273 -5.59 7.73 -5.24
N GLY A 274 -5.60 6.43 -5.55
CA GLY A 274 -5.85 5.37 -4.58
C GLY A 274 -4.69 5.23 -3.60
N ILE A 275 -4.98 5.12 -2.31
CA ILE A 275 -4.01 4.85 -1.25
C ILE A 275 -4.45 3.61 -0.46
N ILE A 276 -3.59 2.61 -0.42
CA ILE A 276 -3.68 1.47 0.51
C ILE A 276 -2.74 1.77 1.68
N SER A 277 -3.30 1.86 2.87
CA SER A 277 -2.54 2.10 4.10
C SER A 277 -2.80 1.02 5.13
N GLY A 278 -1.86 0.74 6.02
CA GLY A 278 -2.02 -0.26 7.07
C GLY A 278 -0.70 -0.52 7.79
N TYR A 279 -0.58 -1.70 8.40
CA TYR A 279 0.57 -2.06 9.23
C TYR A 279 0.96 -3.52 9.02
N ILE A 280 2.23 -3.85 9.14
CA ILE A 280 2.71 -5.23 9.20
C ILE A 280 3.25 -5.45 10.61
N PRO A 281 2.45 -6.06 11.52
CA PRO A 281 2.91 -6.47 12.84
C PRO A 281 4.06 -7.48 12.78
N ASP A 282 4.85 -7.55 13.84
CA ASP A 282 5.97 -8.50 14.02
C ASP A 282 5.59 -9.95 13.69
N VAL A 283 4.41 -10.39 14.13
CA VAL A 283 3.90 -11.74 13.83
C VAL A 283 3.75 -12.02 12.34
N TYR A 284 3.38 -11.01 11.54
CA TYR A 284 3.24 -11.15 10.09
C TYR A 284 4.59 -11.09 9.37
N LEU A 285 5.57 -10.33 9.90
CA LEU A 285 6.95 -10.40 9.41
C LEU A 285 7.58 -11.76 9.66
N LEU A 286 7.32 -12.35 10.84
CA LEU A 286 7.81 -13.70 11.14
C LEU A 286 7.19 -14.74 10.20
N ALA A 287 5.89 -14.65 9.95
CA ALA A 287 5.21 -15.52 8.99
C ALA A 287 5.79 -15.39 7.56
N LEU A 288 6.10 -14.16 7.12
CA LEU A 288 6.76 -13.89 5.84
C LEU A 288 8.14 -14.57 5.77
N VAL A 289 8.95 -14.44 6.82
CA VAL A 289 10.28 -15.08 6.93
C VAL A 289 10.16 -16.60 6.85
N GLN A 290 9.20 -17.19 7.56
CA GLN A 290 8.96 -18.63 7.54
C GLN A 290 8.52 -19.11 6.16
N GLN A 291 7.67 -18.34 5.46
CA GLN A 291 7.27 -18.65 4.09
C GLN A 291 8.49 -18.67 3.15
N VAL A 292 9.35 -17.64 3.21
CA VAL A 292 10.59 -17.60 2.41
C VAL A 292 11.50 -18.78 2.73
N LYS A 293 11.74 -19.08 4.02
CA LYS A 293 12.57 -20.23 4.42
C LYS A 293 11.99 -21.54 3.88
N SER A 294 10.68 -21.77 4.03
CA SER A 294 10.04 -22.99 3.55
C SER A 294 10.22 -23.22 2.05
N GLN A 295 10.15 -22.15 1.26
CA GLN A 295 10.34 -22.18 -0.19
C GLN A 295 11.82 -22.37 -0.58
N CYS A 296 12.75 -21.95 0.28
CA CYS A 296 14.18 -22.15 0.05
C CYS A 296 14.72 -23.50 0.51
N LEU A 297 13.94 -24.29 1.25
CA LEU A 297 14.32 -25.62 1.73
C LEU A 297 13.75 -26.77 0.88
N VAL A 298 13.07 -26.46 -0.23
CA VAL A 298 12.60 -27.46 -1.19
C VAL A 298 13.75 -28.04 -2.02
N GLU A 299 13.55 -29.20 -2.66
CA GLU A 299 14.60 -29.90 -3.42
C GLU A 299 15.18 -29.09 -4.58
N SER A 300 14.40 -28.20 -5.18
CA SER A 300 14.81 -27.29 -6.25
C SER A 300 14.51 -25.85 -5.85
N PRO A 301 15.33 -25.25 -4.98
CA PRO A 301 15.05 -23.93 -4.43
C PRO A 301 15.22 -22.86 -5.52
N PRO A 302 14.43 -21.77 -5.46
CA PRO A 302 14.63 -20.64 -6.36
C PRO A 302 16.05 -20.06 -6.25
N GLY A 303 16.55 -19.49 -7.35
CA GLY A 303 17.94 -19.00 -7.42
C GLY A 303 18.31 -17.93 -6.38
N PHE A 304 17.34 -17.16 -5.86
CA PHE A 304 17.62 -16.18 -4.79
C PHE A 304 18.01 -16.85 -3.46
N CYS A 305 17.60 -18.10 -3.22
CA CYS A 305 17.87 -18.82 -1.98
C CYS A 305 19.37 -19.03 -1.73
N SER A 306 20.18 -19.13 -2.79
CA SER A 306 21.64 -19.21 -2.64
C SER A 306 22.26 -17.89 -2.14
N VAL A 307 21.60 -16.75 -2.40
CA VAL A 307 22.07 -15.42 -1.97
C VAL A 307 21.85 -15.23 -0.47
N ILE A 308 20.77 -15.81 0.07
CA ILE A 308 20.40 -15.70 1.49
C ILE A 308 20.75 -16.96 2.31
N ALA A 309 21.54 -17.88 1.76
CA ALA A 309 21.82 -19.18 2.36
C ALA A 309 22.44 -19.08 3.77
N GLY A 310 23.21 -18.03 4.05
CA GLY A 310 23.76 -17.78 5.39
C GLY A 310 22.68 -17.50 6.44
N GLN A 311 21.60 -16.85 6.03
CA GLN A 311 20.48 -16.43 6.88
C GLN A 311 19.43 -17.53 7.03
N LEU A 312 19.31 -18.41 6.04
CA LEU A 312 18.37 -19.55 6.07
C LEU A 312 18.67 -20.52 7.22
N ASN A 313 19.94 -20.73 7.55
CA ASN A 313 20.38 -21.64 8.61
C ASN A 313 20.35 -21.04 10.03
N GLY A 314 20.09 -19.74 10.15
CA GLY A 314 19.98 -19.05 11.43
C GLY A 314 18.59 -19.15 12.07
N PRO A 315 18.43 -18.65 13.31
CA PRO A 315 17.11 -18.52 13.94
C PRO A 315 16.21 -17.57 13.12
N ASP A 316 14.89 -17.75 13.19
CA ASP A 316 13.93 -16.93 12.43
C ASP A 316 14.04 -15.45 12.78
N GLU A 317 14.32 -15.14 14.05
CA GLU A 317 14.47 -13.79 14.57
C GLU A 317 15.63 -13.05 13.89
N ALA A 318 16.75 -13.73 13.64
CA ALA A 318 17.89 -13.11 12.96
C ALA A 318 17.56 -12.75 11.50
N PHE A 319 16.79 -13.60 10.81
CA PHE A 319 16.37 -13.29 9.45
C PHE A 319 15.28 -12.21 9.43
N ARG A 320 14.34 -12.24 10.39
CA ARG A 320 13.37 -11.17 10.60
C ARG A 320 14.05 -9.84 10.84
N ASP A 321 15.07 -9.77 11.70
CA ASP A 321 15.78 -8.53 12.00
C ASP A 321 16.49 -7.97 10.77
N LEU A 322 16.99 -8.83 9.88
CA LEU A 322 17.51 -8.41 8.57
C LEU A 322 16.41 -7.81 7.68
N VAL A 323 15.27 -8.50 7.53
CA VAL A 323 14.12 -8.01 6.74
C VAL A 323 13.61 -6.69 7.31
N LEU A 324 13.50 -6.60 8.63
CA LEU A 324 13.10 -5.40 9.35
C LEU A 324 14.10 -4.25 9.14
N GLY A 325 15.40 -4.54 9.14
CA GLY A 325 16.45 -3.57 8.83
C GLY A 325 16.31 -3.01 7.41
N ILE A 326 15.99 -3.85 6.43
CA ILE A 326 15.69 -3.42 5.06
C ILE A 326 14.45 -2.52 5.04
N MET A 327 13.42 -2.86 5.83
CA MET A 327 12.19 -2.08 5.93
C MET A 327 12.32 -0.80 6.77
N GLY A 328 13.51 -0.48 7.29
CA GLY A 328 13.75 0.73 8.08
C GLY A 328 13.28 0.65 9.54
N GLY A 329 13.08 -0.55 10.06
CA GLY A 329 12.70 -0.78 11.46
C GLY A 329 11.20 -0.69 11.74
N TYR A 330 10.81 -1.08 12.95
CA TYR A 330 9.46 -0.83 13.45
C TYR A 330 9.28 0.66 13.71
N ASP A 331 8.16 1.21 13.24
CA ASP A 331 7.87 2.63 13.38
C ASP A 331 6.48 2.92 13.94
N ALA A 332 5.65 1.89 14.13
CA ALA A 332 4.34 1.97 14.75
C ALA A 332 4.18 0.95 15.88
N ASN A 333 3.28 1.24 16.81
CA ASN A 333 2.77 0.27 17.76
C ASN A 333 1.35 -0.11 17.35
N VAL A 334 1.06 -1.40 17.24
CA VAL A 334 -0.29 -1.94 17.00
C VAL A 334 -0.62 -2.87 18.16
N ALA A 335 -1.59 -2.47 18.96
CA ALA A 335 -2.13 -3.25 20.07
C ALA A 335 -3.64 -3.38 19.89
N ASP A 336 -4.16 -4.62 19.95
CA ASP A 336 -5.58 -4.93 19.76
C ASP A 336 -6.18 -4.32 18.45
N GLY A 337 -5.39 -4.35 17.37
CA GLY A 337 -5.76 -3.79 16.06
C GLY A 337 -5.82 -2.27 16.00
N ARG A 338 -5.36 -1.57 17.05
CA ARG A 338 -5.34 -0.12 17.12
C ARG A 338 -3.91 0.39 16.94
N PRO A 339 -3.63 1.12 15.85
CA PRO A 339 -2.31 1.70 15.65
C PRO A 339 -2.12 2.96 16.50
N ALA A 340 -0.92 3.14 17.01
CA ALA A 340 -0.47 4.31 17.74
C ALA A 340 0.94 4.71 17.29
N ALA A 341 1.24 6.02 17.41
CA ALA A 341 2.59 6.50 17.19
C ALA A 341 3.52 5.94 18.26
N CYS A 342 4.69 5.47 17.84
CA CYS A 342 5.72 5.11 18.79
C CYS A 342 6.32 6.33 19.46
N LEU A 343 6.54 6.21 20.77
CA LEU A 343 7.53 7.04 21.44
C LEU A 343 8.92 6.57 20.96
N ARG A 344 9.82 7.51 20.63
CA ARG A 344 11.20 7.16 20.30
C ARG A 344 12.02 7.11 21.59
N GLY A 345 12.81 6.07 21.76
CA GLY A 345 13.78 5.95 22.84
C GLY A 345 13.69 4.61 23.58
N PRO A 346 14.68 4.33 24.45
CA PRO A 346 14.74 3.09 25.22
C PRO A 346 13.60 2.94 26.24
N GLU A 347 12.93 4.04 26.59
CA GLU A 347 11.80 4.08 27.53
C GLU A 347 10.43 4.04 26.82
N ALA A 348 10.41 3.78 25.51
CA ALA A 348 9.16 3.67 24.76
C ALA A 348 8.35 2.45 25.24
N VAL A 349 7.32 2.72 26.05
CA VAL A 349 6.38 1.71 26.53
C VAL A 349 4.99 2.04 25.97
N PRO A 350 4.37 1.14 25.18
CA PRO A 350 4.93 -0.11 24.63
C PRO A 350 5.95 0.13 23.49
N PRO A 351 6.88 -0.82 23.25
CA PRO A 351 7.82 -0.72 22.14
C PRO A 351 7.10 -0.78 20.79
N CYS A 352 7.72 -0.24 19.73
CA CYS A 352 7.24 -0.44 18.38
C CYS A 352 7.25 -1.93 18.02
N ASN A 353 6.19 -2.38 17.36
CA ASN A 353 6.01 -3.79 16.98
C ASN A 353 5.43 -3.95 15.58
N ALA A 354 5.30 -2.88 14.80
CA ALA A 354 4.75 -2.92 13.46
C ALA A 354 5.46 -1.94 12.52
N VAL A 355 5.49 -2.30 11.25
CA VAL A 355 5.95 -1.44 10.16
C VAL A 355 4.73 -0.83 9.49
N SER A 356 4.65 0.50 9.42
CA SER A 356 3.61 1.18 8.65
C SER A 356 3.76 0.90 7.16
N VAL A 357 2.65 0.74 6.46
CA VAL A 357 2.58 0.51 5.01
C VAL A 357 1.74 1.61 4.37
N CYS A 358 2.26 2.20 3.29
CA CYS A 358 1.48 3.05 2.40
C CYS A 358 1.87 2.79 0.96
N LEU A 359 0.89 2.38 0.16
CA LEU A 359 1.01 2.13 -1.27
C LEU A 359 0.03 3.04 -1.98
N PHE A 360 0.47 3.66 -3.06
CA PHE A 360 -0.45 4.29 -3.98
C PHE A 360 -0.79 3.32 -5.10
N PHE A 361 -2.02 3.40 -5.60
CA PHE A 361 -2.45 2.64 -6.76
C PHE A 361 -3.43 3.43 -7.62
N GLU A 362 -3.44 3.09 -8.91
CA GLU A 362 -4.46 3.51 -9.86
C GLU A 362 -5.19 2.28 -10.36
N MET A 363 -6.51 2.42 -10.53
CA MET A 363 -7.33 1.41 -11.17
C MET A 363 -8.08 1.98 -12.36
N GLN A 364 -8.11 1.18 -13.41
CA GLN A 364 -8.90 1.42 -14.61
C GLN A 364 -10.12 0.50 -14.61
N GLY A 365 -11.28 1.04 -15.01
CA GLY A 365 -12.47 0.22 -15.25
C GLY A 365 -12.25 -0.76 -16.40
N VAL A 366 -12.62 -2.03 -16.19
CA VAL A 366 -12.46 -3.11 -17.16
C VAL A 366 -13.71 -3.98 -17.26
N VAL A 367 -13.75 -4.79 -18.30
CA VAL A 367 -14.67 -5.92 -18.42
C VAL A 367 -13.95 -7.19 -18.00
N VAL A 368 -14.59 -7.99 -17.16
CA VAL A 368 -14.17 -9.32 -16.77
C VAL A 368 -15.18 -10.32 -17.35
N ASP A 369 -14.67 -11.27 -18.14
CA ASP A 369 -15.48 -12.15 -18.97
C ASP A 369 -15.80 -13.51 -18.29
N GLY A 370 -15.31 -13.72 -17.06
CA GLY A 370 -15.61 -14.94 -16.31
C GLY A 370 -14.53 -15.33 -15.31
N VAL A 371 -14.39 -16.64 -15.12
CA VAL A 371 -13.45 -17.27 -14.18
C VAL A 371 -12.59 -18.26 -14.95
N SER A 372 -11.27 -18.18 -14.77
CA SER A 372 -10.31 -19.14 -15.33
C SER A 372 -10.27 -20.41 -14.50
N ASP A 373 -10.05 -21.55 -15.16
CA ASP A 373 -10.08 -22.88 -14.55
C ASP A 373 -8.92 -23.19 -13.61
#